data_AF-A0A2Y9C5L7-F1
#
_entry.id   AF-A0A2Y9C5L7-F1
#
_cell.length_a   1.000
_cell.length_b   1.000
_cell.length_c   1.000
_cell.angle_alpha   90.00
_cell.angle_beta   90.00
_cell.angle_gamma   90.00
#
_symmetry.space_group_name_H-M   'P 1'
#
loop_
_entity.id
_entity.type
_entity.pdbx_description
1 polymer ?
#
loop_
_entity_poly.entity_id
_entity_poly.type
_entity_poly.pdbx_seq_one_letter_code
_entity_poly.pdbx_strand_id
1 'polypeptide(L)'
;MIEIRYVKAEDKEFWYSLDKHLPEREFVNKISNKRGYILLDNNKPIGLLRYNLFWDNTPFCTMLYIDCNYHRKGYGKKLMEMFLIKGI
;
A
#
# COMPACT_ATOMS: atom_id res chain seq x y z
N MET A 1 -15.15 0.01 9.79
CA MET A 1 -14.00 0.52 10.58
C MET A 1 -12.81 0.54 9.65
N ILE A 2 -12.14 1.69 9.58
CA ILE A 2 -11.01 1.88 8.67
C ILE A 2 -9.71 1.58 9.40
N GLU A 3 -8.86 0.77 8.78
CA GLU A 3 -7.51 0.45 9.26
C GLU A 3 -6.50 0.66 8.13
N ILE A 4 -5.34 1.22 8.46
CA ILE A 4 -4.17 1.25 7.56
C ILE A 4 -3.03 0.53 8.27
N ARG A 5 -2.49 -0.50 7.62
CA ARG A 5 -1.36 -1.28 8.15
C ARG A 5 -0.36 -1.59 7.06
N TYR A 6 0.84 -2.02 7.45
CA TYR A 6 1.79 -2.56 6.49
C TYR A 6 1.22 -3.82 5.82
N VAL A 7 1.64 -4.02 4.58
CA VAL A 7 1.35 -5.23 3.80
C VAL A 7 1.92 -6.47 4.51
N LYS A 8 1.14 -7.56 4.47
CA LYS A 8 1.47 -8.87 5.01
C LYS A 8 1.43 -9.92 3.90
N ALA A 9 1.95 -11.11 4.17
CA ALA A 9 1.92 -12.22 3.21
C ALA A 9 0.48 -12.61 2.80
N GLU A 10 -0.47 -12.52 3.73
CA GLU A 10 -1.89 -12.78 3.49
C GLU A 10 -2.52 -11.85 2.44
N ASP A 11 -1.93 -10.67 2.20
CA ASP A 11 -2.45 -9.70 1.23
C ASP A 11 -2.01 -10.01 -0.22
N LYS A 12 -1.27 -11.10 -0.44
CA LYS A 12 -0.70 -11.45 -1.76
C LYS A 12 -1.75 -11.44 -2.86
N GLU A 13 -2.86 -12.15 -2.67
CA GLU A 13 -3.92 -12.23 -3.69
C GLU A 13 -4.49 -10.85 -4.03
N PHE A 14 -4.79 -10.04 -3.00
CA PHE A 14 -5.28 -8.68 -3.20
C PHE A 14 -4.24 -7.80 -3.91
N TRP A 15 -2.97 -7.86 -3.49
CA TRP A 15 -1.89 -7.09 -4.09
C TRP A 15 -1.74 -7.40 -5.58
N TYR A 16 -1.70 -8.69 -5.93
CA TYR A 16 -1.56 -9.15 -7.31
C TYR A 16 -2.79 -8.90 -8.16
N SER A 17 -3.97 -8.70 -7.56
CA SER A 17 -5.14 -8.23 -8.31
C SER A 17 -4.92 -6.84 -8.93
N LEU A 18 -4.07 -6.02 -8.32
CA LEU A 18 -3.79 -4.63 -8.71
C LEU A 18 -2.39 -4.43 -9.35
N ASP A 19 -1.37 -5.17 -8.90
CA ASP A 19 0.03 -5.03 -9.30
C ASP A 19 0.58 -6.36 -9.84
N LYS A 20 -0.03 -6.84 -10.92
CA LYS A 20 0.19 -8.18 -11.52
C LYS A 20 1.62 -8.48 -11.93
N HIS A 21 2.38 -7.45 -12.30
CA HIS A 21 3.70 -7.60 -12.92
C HIS A 21 4.85 -7.55 -11.91
N LEU A 22 4.57 -7.31 -10.63
CA LEU A 22 5.62 -7.28 -9.61
C LEU A 22 6.17 -8.69 -9.39
N PRO A 23 7.48 -8.94 -9.56
CA PRO A 23 8.05 -10.25 -9.25
C PRO A 23 7.77 -10.64 -7.79
N GLU A 24 7.53 -11.93 -7.52
CA GLU A 24 7.22 -12.41 -6.16
C GLU A 24 8.30 -12.05 -5.14
N ARG A 25 9.56 -12.12 -5.55
CA ARG A 25 10.69 -11.68 -4.73
C ARG A 25 10.56 -10.21 -4.32
N GLU A 26 10.11 -9.35 -5.22
CA GLU A 26 9.91 -7.94 -4.90
C GLU A 26 8.73 -7.72 -3.97
N PHE A 27 7.66 -8.51 -4.09
CA PHE A 27 6.57 -8.49 -3.11
C PHE A 27 7.04 -8.88 -1.70
N VAL A 28 7.85 -9.94 -1.58
CA VAL A 28 8.46 -10.32 -0.30
C VAL A 28 9.36 -9.21 0.24
N ASN A 29 10.19 -8.59 -0.62
CA ASN A 29 11.02 -7.45 -0.25
C ASN A 29 10.17 -6.26 0.26
N LYS A 30 8.99 -6.02 -0.31
CA LYS A 30 8.06 -4.97 0.14
C LYS A 30 7.55 -5.23 1.55
N ILE A 31 7.19 -6.48 1.86
CA ILE A 31 6.76 -6.88 3.21
C ILE A 31 7.90 -6.69 4.21
N SER A 32 9.06 -7.30 3.95
CA SER A 32 10.20 -7.29 4.88
C SER A 32 10.72 -5.88 5.16
N ASN A 33 10.74 -5.02 4.14
CA ASN A 33 11.20 -3.64 4.28
C ASN A 33 10.09 -2.64 4.62
N LYS A 34 8.86 -3.10 4.89
CA LYS A 34 7.70 -2.25 5.23
C LYS A 34 7.41 -1.18 4.17
N ARG A 35 7.60 -1.50 2.89
CA ARG A 35 7.49 -0.57 1.75
C ARG A 35 6.11 -0.60 1.06
N GLY A 36 5.09 -1.01 1.80
CA GLY A 36 3.71 -1.10 1.31
C GLY A 36 2.69 -1.05 2.44
N TYR A 37 1.57 -0.39 2.17
CA TYR A 37 0.42 -0.27 3.05
C TYR A 37 -0.81 -0.87 2.40
N ILE A 38 -1.68 -1.44 3.23
CA ILE A 38 -3.02 -1.88 2.86
C ILE A 38 -4.01 -1.04 3.66
N LEU A 39 -5.03 -0.53 2.96
CA LEU A 39 -6.19 0.10 3.55
C LEU A 39 -7.32 -0.93 3.63
N LEU A 40 -7.86 -1.13 4.82
CA LEU A 40 -9.00 -2.00 5.06
C LEU A 40 -10.23 -1.19 5.47
N ASP A 41 -11.40 -1.62 5.01
CA ASP A 41 -12.69 -1.22 5.55
C ASP A 41 -13.46 -2.45 6.02
N ASN A 42 -13.71 -2.54 7.33
CA ASN A 42 -14.32 -3.73 7.96
C ASN A 42 -13.57 -5.03 7.62
N ASN A 43 -12.25 -5.04 7.79
CA ASN A 43 -11.35 -6.15 7.47
C ASN A 43 -11.26 -6.54 5.99
N LYS A 44 -11.97 -5.85 5.09
CA LYS A 44 -11.83 -6.04 3.65
C LYS A 44 -10.74 -5.10 3.11
N PRO A 45 -9.72 -5.59 2.38
CA PRO A 45 -8.78 -4.72 1.71
C PRO A 45 -9.48 -3.98 0.56
N ILE A 46 -9.37 -2.65 0.56
CA ILE A 46 -10.04 -1.76 -0.39
C ILE A 46 -9.07 -0.80 -1.09
N GLY A 47 -7.80 -0.84 -0.73
CA GLY A 47 -6.77 -0.03 -1.35
C GLY A 47 -5.37 -0.41 -0.88
N LEU A 48 -4.37 0.06 -1.61
CA LEU A 48 -2.97 -0.09 -1.27
C LEU A 48 -2.17 1.17 -1.62
N LEU A 49 -1.05 1.33 -0.94
CA LEU A 49 0.00 2.27 -1.30
C LEU A 49 1.32 1.52 -1.27
N ARG A 50 2.14 1.64 -2.30
CA ARG A 50 3.53 1.15 -2.27
C ARG A 50 4.49 2.27 -2.62
N TYR A 51 5.69 2.16 -2.07
CA TYR A 51 6.74 3.13 -2.29
C TYR A 51 8.09 2.46 -2.50
N ASN A 52 8.99 3.18 -3.17
CA ASN A 52 10.40 2.85 -3.33
C ASN A 52 11.25 3.93 -2.65
N LEU A 53 12.54 3.69 -2.51
CA LEU A 53 13.50 4.72 -2.14
C LEU A 53 14.22 5.17 -3.40
N PHE A 54 14.19 6.47 -3.70
CA PHE A 54 15.14 7.09 -4.61
C PHE A 54 16.45 7.34 -3.87
N TRP A 55 17.57 7.09 -4.57
CA TRP A 55 18.93 7.26 -4.04
C TRP A 55 19.12 6.59 -2.67
N ASP A 56 18.44 5.45 -2.49
CA ASP A 56 18.44 4.62 -1.28
C ASP A 56 17.93 5.26 0.01
N ASN A 57 17.53 6.54 -0.01
CA ASN A 57 17.12 7.26 1.19
C ASN A 57 15.78 8.00 1.06
N THR A 58 15.37 8.41 -0.14
CA THR A 58 14.27 9.35 -0.33
C THR A 58 13.00 8.59 -0.69
N PRO A 59 12.00 8.51 0.20
CA PRO A 59 10.83 7.69 -0.07
C PRO A 59 9.95 8.33 -1.16
N PHE A 60 9.57 7.52 -2.13
CA PHE A 60 8.75 7.92 -3.27
C PHE A 60 7.58 6.98 -3.46
N CYS A 61 6.36 7.52 -3.34
CA CYS A 61 5.13 6.79 -3.60
C CYS A 61 5.06 6.40 -5.08
N THR A 62 5.20 5.09 -5.37
CA THR A 62 5.21 4.58 -6.75
C THR A 62 3.84 4.15 -7.21
N MET A 63 2.92 3.88 -6.29
CA MET A 63 1.54 3.55 -6.62
C MET A 63 0.64 3.79 -5.41
N LEU A 64 -0.51 4.42 -5.66
CA LEU A 64 -1.62 4.54 -4.73
C LEU A 64 -2.87 4.11 -5.49
N TYR A 65 -3.59 3.14 -4.94
CA TYR A 65 -4.83 2.65 -5.52
C TYR A 65 -5.90 2.50 -4.44
N ILE A 66 -7.12 2.93 -4.76
CA ILE A 66 -8.33 2.67 -3.98
C ILE A 66 -9.36 2.07 -4.94
N ASP A 67 -10.08 1.03 -4.51
CA ASP A 67 -11.21 0.47 -5.24
C ASP A 67 -12.24 1.58 -5.56
N CYS A 68 -12.72 1.62 -6.81
CA CYS A 68 -13.59 2.69 -7.30
C CYS A 68 -14.90 2.82 -6.52
N ASN A 69 -15.42 1.73 -5.94
CA ASN A 69 -16.62 1.74 -5.08
C ASN A 69 -16.39 2.48 -3.75
N TYR A 70 -15.13 2.77 -3.42
CA TYR A 70 -14.70 3.43 -2.19
C TYR A 70 -14.09 4.82 -2.46
N HIS A 71 -14.21 5.35 -3.68
CA HIS A 71 -13.78 6.70 -4.03
C HIS A 71 -14.63 7.79 -3.37
N ARG A 72 -14.11 9.03 -3.34
CA ARG A 72 -14.74 10.22 -2.72
C ARG A 72 -15.02 10.09 -1.20
N LYS A 73 -14.43 9.10 -0.52
CA LYS A 73 -14.51 8.90 0.93
C LYS A 73 -13.27 9.39 1.71
N GLY A 74 -12.34 10.07 1.03
CA GLY A 74 -11.10 10.59 1.64
C GLY A 74 -10.00 9.54 1.91
N TYR A 75 -10.16 8.31 1.43
CA TYR A 75 -9.23 7.21 1.70
C TYR A 75 -7.84 7.39 1.08
N GLY A 76 -7.75 7.92 -0.14
CA GLY A 76 -6.45 8.26 -0.74
C GLY A 76 -5.68 9.28 0.10
N LYS A 77 -6.38 10.27 0.66
CA LYS A 77 -5.79 11.26 1.58
C LYS A 77 -5.24 10.59 2.84
N LYS A 78 -6.00 9.68 3.48
CA LYS A 78 -5.55 8.95 4.67
C LYS A 78 -4.30 8.09 4.40
N LEU A 79 -4.22 7.42 3.25
CA LEU A 79 -3.01 6.68 2.85
C LEU A 79 -1.80 7.60 2.67
N MET A 80 -2.00 8.76 2.05
CA MET A 80 -0.92 9.75 1.89
C MET A 80 -0.46 10.35 3.22
N GLU A 81 -1.38 10.66 4.13
CA GLU A 81 -1.04 11.12 5.49
C GLU A 81 -0.21 10.07 6.24
N MET A 82 -0.62 8.79 6.18
CA MET A 82 0.15 7.69 6.77
C MET A 82 1.55 7.57 6.15
N PHE A 83 1.65 7.70 4.82
CA PHE A 83 2.93 7.67 4.12
C PHE A 83 3.83 8.83 4.54
N LEU A 84 3.32 10.05 4.65
CA LEU A 84 4.11 11.23 5.05
C LEU A 84 4.60 11.15 6.50
N ILE A 85 3.78 10.61 7.42
CA ILE A 85 4.15 10.49 8.84
C ILE A 85 5.22 9.42 9.09
N LYS A 86 5.28 8.38 8.24
CA LYS A 86 6.18 7.23 8.43
C LYS A 86 7.28 7.09 7.39
N GLY A 87 7.19 7.83 6.29
CA GLY A 87 8.08 7.79 5.13
C GLY A 87 8.90 9.07 4.95
N ILE A 88 9.00 9.90 5.98
CA ILE A 88 10.00 10.98 6.14
C ILE A 88 10.63 10.75 7.50
#